data_AF-A0A7S2ZXJ9-F1
#
_entry.id   AF-A0A7S2ZXJ9-F1
#
_cell.length_a   1.000
_cell.length_b   1.000
_cell.length_c   1.000
_cell.angle_alpha   90.00
_cell.angle_beta   90.00
_cell.angle_gamma   90.00
#
_symmetry.space_group_name_H-M   'P 1'
#
loop_
_entity.id
_entity.type
_entity.pdbx_description
1 polymer ?
#
loop_
_entity_poly.entity_id
_entity_poly.type
_entity_poly.pdbx_seq_one_letter_code
_entity_poly.pdbx_strand_id
1 'polypeptide(L)'
;MADLVEKRLESLLPDLRLLMRAKLISVEELQSLVKKYRDMEQRILRQDATRRDYLRCVRHELNCELLLKTRFKRIGTKQKIRTKVKALSNRRIIHTYNRAVKRFKGDTELWMQYARHCVKSGSSRAAGKVFARALALHPMNEDLWLAAWSWEFEGNTNTKTARRLAQRSLRAIPKSRKLWLEYFRLEMVYLSKLSARRKALGIEASGTSQTFQQRGNVPLDFPSSTSFALVTSRYPQTTQKIEKQPVEWGFGRVVLLLPS
;
A
#
# COMPACT_ATOMS: atom_id res chain seq x y z
N MET A 1 -4.50 -10.77 -33.96
CA MET A 1 -3.66 -9.85 -33.14
C MET A 1 -4.09 -8.39 -33.33
N ALA A 2 -4.28 -7.92 -34.56
CA ALA A 2 -4.77 -6.57 -34.85
C ALA A 2 -6.16 -6.28 -34.24
N ASP A 3 -7.12 -7.21 -34.40
CA ASP A 3 -8.52 -7.02 -33.95
C ASP A 3 -8.63 -6.80 -32.43
N LEU A 4 -7.75 -7.43 -31.63
CA LEU A 4 -7.71 -7.25 -30.19
C LEU A 4 -7.18 -5.86 -29.80
N VAL A 5 -6.21 -5.34 -30.56
CA VAL A 5 -5.69 -3.97 -30.38
C VAL A 5 -6.79 -2.96 -30.72
N GLU A 6 -7.52 -3.18 -31.82
CA GLU A 6 -8.59 -2.28 -32.26
C GLU A 6 -9.74 -2.24 -31.25
N LYS A 7 -10.22 -3.40 -30.80
CA LYS A 7 -11.22 -3.49 -29.73
C LYS A 7 -10.79 -2.76 -28.46
N ARG A 8 -9.50 -2.76 -28.15
CA ARG A 8 -8.94 -2.03 -27.00
C ARG A 8 -8.95 -0.52 -27.24
N LEU A 9 -8.52 -0.07 -28.41
CA LEU A 9 -8.56 1.34 -28.78
C LEU A 9 -10.00 1.87 -28.79
N GLU A 10 -10.95 1.09 -29.28
CA GLU A 10 -12.38 1.42 -29.22
C GLU A 10 -12.87 1.62 -27.79
N SER A 11 -12.45 0.75 -26.87
CA SER A 11 -12.80 0.89 -25.44
C SER A 11 -12.24 2.17 -24.80
N LEU A 12 -11.20 2.77 -25.37
CA LEU A 12 -10.60 4.03 -24.92
C LEU A 12 -11.25 5.27 -25.55
N LEU A 13 -12.01 5.13 -26.65
CA LEU A 13 -12.64 6.26 -27.34
C LEU A 13 -13.56 7.10 -26.44
N PRO A 14 -14.42 6.52 -25.58
CA PRO A 14 -15.26 7.31 -24.68
C PRO A 14 -14.44 8.20 -23.73
N ASP A 15 -13.30 7.69 -23.26
CA ASP A 15 -12.39 8.41 -22.35
C ASP A 15 -11.73 9.58 -23.07
N LEU A 16 -11.24 9.35 -24.29
CA LEU A 16 -10.59 10.37 -25.11
C LEU A 16 -11.57 11.46 -25.53
N ARG A 17 -12.81 11.09 -25.91
CA ARG A 17 -13.89 12.04 -26.22
C ARG A 17 -14.22 12.91 -25.01
N LEU A 18 -14.20 12.35 -23.80
CA LEU A 18 -14.44 13.11 -22.58
C LEU A 18 -13.32 14.14 -22.32
N LEU A 19 -12.07 13.78 -22.55
CA LEU A 19 -10.92 14.70 -22.42
C LEU A 19 -10.98 15.84 -23.44
N MET A 20 -11.43 15.54 -24.67
CA MET A 20 -11.63 16.53 -25.73
C MET A 20 -12.76 17.51 -25.40
N ARG A 21 -13.93 17.00 -24.94
CA ARG A 21 -15.06 17.85 -24.51
C ARG A 21 -14.68 18.77 -23.35
N ALA A 22 -13.79 18.31 -22.48
CA ALA A 22 -13.25 19.11 -21.38
C ALA A 22 -12.17 20.11 -21.82
N LYS A 23 -11.86 20.21 -23.13
CA LYS A 23 -10.80 21.05 -23.72
C LYS A 23 -9.42 20.83 -23.08
N LEU A 24 -9.14 19.60 -22.61
CA LEU A 24 -7.88 19.27 -21.93
C LEU A 24 -6.77 18.82 -22.87
N ILE A 25 -7.12 18.38 -24.08
CA ILE A 25 -6.22 17.78 -25.06
C ILE A 25 -6.60 18.33 -26.44
N SER A 26 -5.59 18.67 -27.25
CA SER A 26 -5.79 19.09 -28.65
C SER A 26 -6.00 17.89 -29.58
N VAL A 27 -6.46 18.14 -30.80
CA VAL A 27 -6.68 17.06 -31.79
C VAL A 27 -5.36 16.39 -32.18
N GLU A 28 -4.27 17.15 -32.31
CA GLU A 28 -2.93 16.65 -32.62
C GLU A 28 -2.38 15.76 -31.49
N GLU A 29 -2.52 16.22 -30.25
CA GLU A 29 -2.10 15.44 -29.08
C GLU A 29 -2.88 14.13 -28.99
N LEU A 30 -4.19 14.16 -29.29
CA LEU A 30 -5.02 12.98 -29.33
C LEU A 30 -4.50 11.96 -30.36
N GLN A 31 -4.18 12.39 -31.58
CA GLN A 31 -3.60 11.50 -32.60
C GLN A 31 -2.28 10.90 -32.12
N SER A 32 -1.41 11.71 -31.51
CA SER A 32 -0.14 11.25 -30.95
C SER A 32 -0.35 10.24 -29.81
N LEU A 33 -1.39 10.41 -28.98
CA LEU A 33 -1.76 9.50 -27.91
C LEU A 33 -2.29 8.19 -28.46
N VAL A 34 -3.20 8.22 -29.43
CA VAL A 34 -3.75 7.00 -30.05
C VAL A 34 -2.64 6.17 -30.68
N LYS A 35 -1.68 6.81 -31.38
CA LYS A 35 -0.49 6.13 -31.91
C LYS A 35 0.32 5.45 -30.80
N LYS A 36 0.62 6.17 -29.72
CA LYS A 36 1.34 5.62 -28.56
C LYS A 36 0.57 4.47 -27.88
N TYR A 37 -0.75 4.56 -27.74
CA TYR A 37 -1.57 3.49 -27.19
C TYR A 37 -1.54 2.24 -28.06
N ARG A 38 -1.61 2.41 -29.39
CA ARG A 38 -1.48 1.31 -30.35
C ARG A 38 -0.13 0.62 -30.20
N ASP A 39 0.96 1.37 -30.14
CA ASP A 39 2.32 0.82 -29.99
C ASP A 39 2.48 0.06 -28.66
N MET A 40 1.94 0.61 -27.57
CA MET A 40 1.99 -0.04 -26.25
C MET A 40 1.18 -1.34 -26.21
N GLU A 41 -0.03 -1.32 -26.76
CA GLU A 41 -0.90 -2.51 -26.77
C GLU A 41 -0.31 -3.60 -27.66
N GLN A 42 0.24 -3.24 -28.81
CA GLN A 42 0.98 -4.18 -29.66
C GLN A 42 2.16 -4.80 -28.93
N ARG A 43 2.94 -4.01 -28.17
CA ARG A 43 4.06 -4.54 -27.37
C ARG A 43 3.61 -5.52 -26.28
N ILE A 44 2.52 -5.20 -25.56
CA ILE A 44 1.98 -6.08 -24.50
C ILE A 44 1.50 -7.41 -25.07
N LEU A 45 0.90 -7.40 -26.26
CA LEU A 45 0.36 -8.60 -26.89
C LEU A 45 1.43 -9.54 -27.45
N ARG A 46 2.66 -9.07 -27.66
CA ARG A 46 3.75 -9.92 -28.13
C ARG A 46 3.95 -11.13 -27.22
N GLN A 47 4.25 -12.27 -27.83
CA GLN A 47 4.54 -13.51 -27.11
C GLN A 47 5.75 -13.36 -26.17
N ASP A 48 6.68 -12.46 -26.47
CA ASP A 48 7.89 -12.21 -25.65
C ASP A 48 7.80 -10.95 -24.77
N ALA A 49 6.59 -10.42 -24.53
CA ALA A 49 6.44 -9.22 -23.71
C ALA A 49 7.07 -9.42 -22.32
N THR A 50 7.98 -8.51 -21.96
CA THR A 50 8.76 -8.56 -20.72
C THR A 50 8.08 -7.75 -19.61
N ARG A 51 8.50 -7.94 -18.35
CA ARG A 51 8.07 -7.10 -17.22
C ARG A 51 8.27 -5.61 -17.51
N ARG A 52 9.39 -5.25 -18.15
CA ARG A 52 9.75 -3.86 -18.48
C ARG A 52 8.73 -3.19 -19.40
N ASP A 53 8.11 -3.95 -20.31
CA ASP A 53 7.10 -3.42 -21.22
C ASP A 53 5.83 -3.00 -20.48
N TYR A 54 5.38 -3.80 -19.51
CA TYR A 54 4.24 -3.44 -18.65
C TYR A 54 4.56 -2.20 -17.80
N LEU A 55 5.75 -2.14 -17.21
CA LEU A 55 6.17 -0.99 -16.40
C LEU A 55 6.29 0.29 -17.23
N ARG A 56 6.73 0.19 -18.49
CA ARG A 56 6.74 1.32 -19.42
C ARG A 56 5.33 1.84 -19.70
N CYS A 57 4.37 0.94 -19.90
CA CYS A 57 2.97 1.33 -20.09
C CYS A 57 2.39 1.99 -18.84
N VAL A 58 2.65 1.43 -17.66
CA VAL A 58 2.23 2.05 -16.38
C VAL A 58 2.85 3.43 -16.20
N ARG A 59 4.15 3.58 -16.48
CA ARG A 59 4.84 4.88 -16.39
C ARG A 59 4.22 5.90 -17.32
N HIS A 60 3.89 5.50 -18.55
CA HIS A 60 3.21 6.38 -19.49
C HIS A 60 1.85 6.86 -18.95
N GLU A 61 1.02 5.95 -18.45
CA GLU A 61 -0.28 6.29 -17.87
C GLU A 61 -0.16 7.22 -16.66
N LEU A 62 0.84 7.00 -15.80
CA LEU A 62 1.14 7.90 -14.67
C LEU A 62 1.57 9.29 -15.15
N ASN A 63 2.44 9.37 -16.15
CA ASN A 63 2.86 10.65 -16.73
C ASN A 63 1.68 11.39 -17.35
N CYS A 64 0.78 10.68 -18.05
CA CYS A 64 -0.46 11.24 -18.55
C CYS A 64 -1.35 11.76 -17.40
N GLU A 65 -1.50 11.02 -16.31
CA GLU A 65 -2.26 11.48 -15.14
C GLU A 65 -1.67 12.76 -14.53
N LEU A 66 -0.34 12.87 -14.47
CA LEU A 66 0.36 14.07 -14.00
C LEU A 66 0.13 15.27 -14.92
N LEU A 67 0.29 15.08 -16.24
CA LEU A 67 0.02 16.12 -17.23
C LEU A 67 -1.42 16.63 -17.12
N LEU A 68 -2.39 15.72 -17.00
CA LEU A 68 -3.79 16.07 -16.81
C LEU A 68 -4.00 16.86 -15.51
N LYS A 69 -3.37 16.45 -14.39
CA LYS A 69 -3.44 17.20 -13.13
C LYS A 69 -2.93 18.64 -13.28
N THR A 70 -1.84 18.85 -14.00
CA THR A 70 -1.29 20.18 -14.24
C THR A 70 -2.23 21.02 -15.13
N ARG A 71 -2.78 20.44 -16.19
CA ARG A 71 -3.76 21.13 -17.07
C ARG A 71 -5.05 21.48 -16.33
N PHE A 72 -5.51 20.59 -15.45
CA PHE A 72 -6.68 20.85 -14.61
C PHE A 72 -6.50 22.07 -13.70
N LYS A 73 -5.30 22.29 -13.17
CA LYS A 73 -4.99 23.48 -12.36
C LYS A 73 -5.04 24.77 -13.20
N ARG A 74 -4.65 24.71 -14.47
CA ARG A 74 -4.64 25.87 -15.38
C ARG A 74 -6.01 26.23 -15.94
N ILE A 75 -6.79 25.24 -16.38
CA ILE A 75 -8.06 25.44 -17.08
C ILE A 75 -9.24 25.65 -16.11
N GLY A 76 -9.12 25.20 -14.85
CA GLY A 76 -10.18 25.43 -13.86
C GLY A 76 -11.48 24.66 -14.15
N THR A 77 -11.39 23.39 -14.53
CA THR A 77 -12.58 22.58 -14.86
C THR A 77 -13.37 22.11 -13.62
N LYS A 78 -14.65 21.78 -13.82
CA LYS A 78 -15.55 21.20 -12.78
C LYS A 78 -14.95 19.97 -12.10
N GLN A 79 -15.04 19.93 -10.76
CA GLN A 79 -14.55 18.83 -9.92
C GLN A 79 -15.11 17.45 -10.31
N LYS A 80 -16.38 17.38 -10.77
CA LYS A 80 -17.01 16.13 -11.24
C LYS A 80 -16.28 15.49 -12.43
N ILE A 81 -15.77 16.31 -13.35
CA ILE A 81 -15.02 15.83 -14.52
C ILE A 81 -13.64 15.34 -14.06
N ARG A 82 -13.00 16.08 -13.15
CA ARG A 82 -11.70 15.73 -12.57
C ARG A 82 -11.73 14.37 -11.87
N THR A 83 -12.73 14.10 -11.04
CA THR A 83 -12.87 12.81 -10.34
C THR A 83 -13.11 11.67 -11.33
N LYS A 84 -13.94 11.89 -12.35
CA LYS A 84 -14.20 10.90 -13.41
C LYS A 84 -12.93 10.57 -14.20
N VAL A 85 -12.18 11.57 -14.64
CA VAL A 85 -10.90 11.38 -15.37
C VAL A 85 -9.89 10.63 -14.50
N LYS A 86 -9.74 11.00 -13.23
CA LYS A 86 -8.86 10.29 -12.29
C LYS A 86 -9.26 8.81 -12.13
N ALA A 87 -10.56 8.54 -12.00
CA ALA A 87 -11.06 7.17 -11.90
C ALA A 87 -10.77 6.34 -13.17
N LEU A 88 -10.87 6.95 -14.36
CA LEU A 88 -10.56 6.29 -15.63
C LEU A 88 -9.06 5.96 -15.75
N SER A 89 -8.18 6.91 -15.43
CA SER A 89 -6.73 6.66 -15.38
C SER A 89 -6.38 5.54 -14.41
N ASN A 90 -6.94 5.57 -13.19
CA ASN A 90 -6.74 4.51 -12.21
C ASN A 90 -7.22 3.14 -12.73
N ARG A 91 -8.38 3.09 -13.39
CA ARG A 91 -8.90 1.85 -13.99
C ARG A 91 -7.95 1.28 -15.04
N ARG A 92 -7.37 2.14 -15.89
CA ARG A 92 -6.40 1.74 -16.92
C ARG A 92 -5.12 1.18 -16.32
N ILE A 93 -4.56 1.87 -15.32
CA ILE A 93 -3.34 1.41 -14.63
C ILE A 93 -3.59 0.08 -13.92
N ILE A 94 -4.70 -0.06 -13.18
CA ILE A 94 -5.11 -1.31 -12.54
C ILE A 94 -5.29 -2.43 -13.57
N HIS A 95 -5.87 -2.13 -14.73
CA HIS A 95 -6.03 -3.10 -15.81
C HIS A 95 -4.68 -3.60 -16.33
N THR A 96 -3.74 -2.70 -16.58
CA THR A 96 -2.38 -3.05 -17.03
C THR A 96 -1.63 -3.89 -15.99
N TYR A 97 -1.70 -3.53 -14.71
CA TYR A 97 -1.12 -4.34 -13.63
C TYR A 97 -1.77 -5.72 -13.53
N ASN A 98 -3.09 -5.84 -13.64
CA ASN A 98 -3.77 -7.14 -13.62
C ASN A 98 -3.29 -8.06 -14.75
N ARG A 99 -3.01 -7.51 -15.93
CA ARG A 99 -2.43 -8.28 -17.05
C ARG A 99 -0.99 -8.70 -16.73
N ALA A 100 -0.18 -7.76 -16.26
CA ALA A 100 1.22 -8.00 -15.89
C ALA A 100 1.33 -9.14 -14.87
N VAL A 101 0.52 -9.09 -13.82
CA VAL A 101 0.51 -10.04 -12.71
C VAL A 101 -0.05 -11.42 -13.11
N LYS A 102 -0.97 -11.49 -14.07
CA LYS A 102 -1.44 -12.77 -14.61
C LYS A 102 -0.33 -13.52 -15.34
N ARG A 103 0.54 -12.78 -16.02
CA ARG A 103 1.67 -13.31 -16.80
C ARG A 103 2.87 -13.59 -15.90
N PHE A 104 3.24 -12.64 -15.04
CA PHE A 104 4.38 -12.72 -14.10
C PHE A 104 3.91 -12.97 -12.67
N LYS A 105 3.41 -14.19 -12.40
CA LYS A 105 2.88 -14.54 -11.07
C LYS A 105 3.98 -14.58 -10.00
N GLY A 106 5.19 -15.01 -10.38
CA GLY A 106 6.34 -15.20 -9.48
C GLY A 106 6.97 -13.91 -8.95
N ASP A 107 6.70 -12.77 -9.58
CA ASP A 107 7.40 -11.53 -9.31
C ASP A 107 6.78 -10.76 -8.14
N THR A 108 7.33 -10.96 -6.95
CA THR A 108 6.86 -10.36 -5.68
C THR A 108 6.94 -8.83 -5.70
N GLU A 109 7.95 -8.26 -6.36
CA GLU A 109 8.10 -6.80 -6.46
C GLU A 109 7.01 -6.20 -7.36
N LEU A 110 6.61 -6.89 -8.43
CA LEU A 110 5.48 -6.45 -9.26
C LEU A 110 4.17 -6.43 -8.45
N TRP A 111 3.93 -7.43 -7.60
CA TRP A 111 2.80 -7.45 -6.69
C TRP A 111 2.82 -6.28 -5.70
N MET A 112 4.00 -5.98 -5.13
CA MET A 112 4.18 -4.84 -4.23
C MET A 112 3.91 -3.50 -4.92
N GLN A 113 4.43 -3.30 -6.13
CA GLN A 113 4.18 -2.08 -6.93
C GLN A 113 2.69 -1.92 -7.25
N TYR A 114 2.01 -3.01 -7.61
CA TYR A 114 0.59 -2.99 -7.89
C TYR A 114 -0.23 -2.64 -6.64
N ALA A 115 0.07 -3.29 -5.50
CA ALA A 115 -0.59 -3.00 -4.23
C ALA A 115 -0.40 -1.53 -3.82
N ARG A 116 0.85 -1.02 -3.86
CA ARG A 116 1.17 0.38 -3.57
C ARG A 116 0.37 1.34 -4.45
N HIS A 117 0.22 1.04 -5.74
CA HIS A 117 -0.60 1.86 -6.63
C HIS A 117 -2.08 1.87 -6.20
N CYS A 118 -2.66 0.71 -5.85
CA CYS A 118 -4.05 0.63 -5.38
C CYS A 118 -4.29 1.39 -4.07
N VAL A 119 -3.31 1.39 -3.17
CA VAL A 119 -3.37 2.18 -1.93
C VAL A 119 -3.32 3.67 -2.25
N LYS A 120 -2.36 4.10 -3.08
CA LYS A 120 -2.22 5.51 -3.50
C LYS A 120 -3.43 6.03 -4.27
N SER A 121 -4.11 5.18 -5.03
CA SER A 121 -5.32 5.54 -5.78
C SER A 121 -6.57 5.64 -4.90
N GLY A 122 -6.50 5.23 -3.62
CA GLY A 122 -7.65 5.16 -2.71
C GLY A 122 -8.60 4.01 -3.01
N SER A 123 -8.16 3.01 -3.79
CA SER A 123 -8.99 1.86 -4.19
C SER A 123 -8.87 0.73 -3.17
N SER A 124 -9.34 0.93 -1.94
CA SER A 124 -9.15 0.00 -0.82
C SER A 124 -9.65 -1.42 -1.11
N ARG A 125 -10.83 -1.56 -1.74
CA ARG A 125 -11.37 -2.87 -2.13
C ARG A 125 -10.48 -3.59 -3.16
N ALA A 126 -9.87 -2.84 -4.09
CA ALA A 126 -8.95 -3.42 -5.06
C ALA A 126 -7.66 -3.85 -4.36
N ALA A 127 -7.10 -3.01 -3.48
CA ALA A 127 -5.90 -3.32 -2.71
C ALA A 127 -6.05 -4.61 -1.89
N GLY A 128 -7.16 -4.78 -1.16
CA GLY A 128 -7.43 -6.01 -0.40
C GLY A 128 -7.49 -7.26 -1.28
N LYS A 129 -8.12 -7.18 -2.47
CA LYS A 129 -8.14 -8.29 -3.45
C LYS A 129 -6.75 -8.60 -3.99
N VAL A 130 -5.92 -7.58 -4.21
CA VAL A 130 -4.54 -7.75 -4.68
C VAL A 130 -3.69 -8.43 -3.62
N PHE A 131 -3.73 -7.96 -2.38
CA PHE A 131 -3.02 -8.58 -1.27
C PHE A 131 -3.47 -10.03 -1.05
N ALA A 132 -4.77 -10.31 -1.04
CA ALA A 132 -5.27 -11.68 -0.88
C ALA A 132 -4.74 -12.63 -1.97
N ARG A 133 -4.70 -12.18 -3.23
CA ARG A 133 -4.15 -12.95 -4.35
C ARG A 133 -2.62 -13.10 -4.26
N ALA A 134 -1.91 -12.05 -3.87
CA ALA A 134 -0.47 -12.07 -3.71
C ALA A 134 -0.05 -13.06 -2.61
N LEU A 135 -0.71 -13.02 -1.45
CA LEU A 135 -0.44 -13.90 -0.31
C LEU A 135 -0.79 -15.36 -0.58
N ALA A 136 -1.80 -15.62 -1.42
CA ALA A 136 -2.14 -16.99 -1.85
C ALA A 136 -1.06 -17.61 -2.73
N LEU A 137 -0.37 -16.80 -3.54
CA LEU A 137 0.72 -17.26 -4.41
C LEU A 137 2.08 -17.27 -3.71
N HIS A 138 2.29 -16.36 -2.76
CA HIS A 138 3.57 -16.13 -2.09
C HIS A 138 3.44 -16.20 -0.56
N PRO A 139 3.08 -17.35 0.02
CA PRO A 139 2.88 -17.48 1.47
C PRO A 139 4.18 -17.37 2.28
N MET A 140 5.34 -17.65 1.67
CA MET A 140 6.65 -17.62 2.35
C MET A 140 7.31 -16.23 2.35
N ASN A 141 6.73 -15.24 1.66
CA ASN A 141 7.31 -13.91 1.61
C ASN A 141 6.82 -13.05 2.78
N GLU A 142 7.70 -12.80 3.74
CA GLU A 142 7.44 -12.00 4.94
C GLU A 142 7.04 -10.55 4.61
N ASP A 143 7.70 -9.92 3.64
CA ASP A 143 7.46 -8.51 3.31
C ASP A 143 6.07 -8.27 2.72
N LEU A 144 5.52 -9.26 2.00
CA LEU A 144 4.15 -9.21 1.50
C LEU A 144 3.12 -9.29 2.64
N TRP A 145 3.37 -10.14 3.65
CA TRP A 145 2.54 -10.19 4.86
C TRP A 145 2.61 -8.87 5.62
N LEU A 146 3.82 -8.33 5.80
CA LEU A 146 4.05 -7.06 6.45
C LEU A 146 3.39 -5.89 5.73
N ALA A 147 3.37 -5.90 4.41
CA ALA A 147 2.68 -4.86 3.65
C ALA A 147 1.15 -4.96 3.79
N ALA A 148 0.61 -6.18 3.74
CA ALA A 148 -0.83 -6.41 3.76
C ALA A 148 -1.48 -5.99 5.08
N TRP A 149 -0.93 -6.45 6.21
CA TRP A 149 -1.55 -6.22 7.53
C TRP A 149 -1.40 -4.76 8.01
N SER A 150 -0.35 -4.06 7.58
CA SER A 150 -0.03 -2.69 7.98
C SER A 150 -0.93 -1.75 7.20
N TRP A 151 -1.16 -2.04 5.92
CA TRP A 151 -2.17 -1.35 5.14
C TRP A 151 -3.58 -1.55 5.72
N GLU A 152 -3.97 -2.76 6.14
CA GLU A 152 -5.28 -2.98 6.79
C GLU A 152 -5.42 -2.21 8.11
N PHE A 153 -4.34 -2.14 8.90
CA PHE A 153 -4.34 -1.44 10.19
C PHE A 153 -4.34 0.09 10.05
N GLU A 154 -3.48 0.63 9.20
CA GLU A 154 -3.28 2.08 9.04
C GLU A 154 -4.26 2.67 8.02
N GLY A 155 -4.36 2.05 6.84
CA GLY A 155 -5.14 2.58 5.72
C GLY A 155 -6.64 2.27 5.81
N ASN A 156 -7.00 1.02 6.15
CA ASN A 156 -8.39 0.57 6.20
C ASN A 156 -9.01 0.64 7.60
N THR A 157 -8.23 1.06 8.61
CA THR A 157 -8.58 1.15 10.04
C THR A 157 -9.24 -0.12 10.62
N ASN A 158 -8.99 -1.26 9.99
CA ASN A 158 -9.61 -2.53 10.36
C ASN A 158 -8.64 -3.37 11.21
N THR A 159 -8.66 -3.10 12.51
CA THR A 159 -7.76 -3.76 13.48
C THR A 159 -8.00 -5.27 13.56
N LYS A 160 -9.25 -5.71 13.40
CA LYS A 160 -9.62 -7.13 13.44
C LYS A 160 -9.05 -7.90 12.26
N THR A 161 -9.16 -7.37 11.03
CA THR A 161 -8.58 -8.03 9.85
C THR A 161 -7.06 -8.00 9.88
N ALA A 162 -6.45 -6.89 10.30
CA ALA A 162 -5.01 -6.79 10.47
C ALA A 162 -4.48 -7.86 11.45
N ARG A 163 -5.08 -8.01 12.63
CA ARG A 163 -4.71 -9.06 13.60
C ARG A 163 -4.90 -10.48 13.06
N ARG A 164 -5.99 -10.73 12.32
CA ARG A 164 -6.21 -12.04 11.68
C ARG A 164 -5.16 -12.36 10.62
N LEU A 165 -4.81 -11.39 9.78
CA LEU A 165 -3.72 -11.53 8.80
C LEU A 165 -2.40 -11.78 9.52
N ALA A 166 -2.21 -11.19 10.70
CA ALA A 166 -1.02 -11.39 11.51
C ALA A 166 -0.85 -12.76 12.09
N GLN A 167 -1.88 -13.25 12.73
CA GLN A 167 -1.85 -14.61 13.24
C GLN A 167 -1.70 -15.62 12.09
N ARG A 168 -2.24 -15.31 10.90
CA ARG A 168 -2.04 -16.14 9.71
C ARG A 168 -0.60 -16.11 9.19
N SER A 169 0.06 -14.95 9.14
CA SER A 169 1.46 -14.86 8.71
C SER A 169 2.40 -15.61 9.67
N LEU A 170 2.17 -15.51 10.98
CA LEU A 170 2.93 -16.23 12.00
C LEU A 170 2.73 -17.75 11.91
N ARG A 171 1.52 -18.22 11.56
CA ARG A 171 1.29 -19.65 11.27
C ARG A 171 2.02 -20.11 10.00
N ALA A 172 2.10 -19.26 8.98
CA ALA A 172 2.80 -19.58 7.73
C ALA A 172 4.32 -19.60 7.91
N ILE A 173 4.87 -18.65 8.67
CA ILE A 173 6.31 -18.45 8.86
C ILE A 173 6.63 -18.29 10.36
N PRO A 174 6.59 -19.38 11.15
CA PRO A 174 6.71 -19.30 12.62
C PRO A 174 8.12 -18.91 13.09
N LYS A 175 9.15 -19.20 12.29
CA LYS A 175 10.56 -18.94 12.64
C LYS A 175 11.00 -17.48 12.42
N SER A 176 10.17 -16.67 11.76
CA SER A 176 10.55 -15.29 11.44
C SER A 176 10.47 -14.38 12.66
N ARG A 177 11.63 -13.99 13.20
CA ARG A 177 11.72 -12.97 14.25
C ARG A 177 11.11 -11.63 13.82
N LYS A 178 11.25 -11.27 12.54
CA LYS A 178 10.76 -10.00 11.98
C LYS A 178 9.25 -9.90 12.11
N LEU A 179 8.52 -10.95 11.73
CA LEU A 179 7.05 -10.98 11.85
C LEU A 179 6.59 -10.91 13.31
N TRP A 180 7.26 -11.60 14.24
CA TRP A 180 6.92 -11.54 15.66
C TRP A 180 7.10 -10.13 16.24
N LEU A 181 8.19 -9.44 15.92
CA LEU A 181 8.46 -8.08 16.38
C LEU A 181 7.42 -7.09 15.84
N GLU A 182 7.10 -7.16 14.55
CA GLU A 182 6.10 -6.28 13.95
C GLU A 182 4.68 -6.59 14.45
N TYR A 183 4.36 -7.84 14.76
CA TYR A 183 3.08 -8.19 15.41
C TYR A 183 2.97 -7.59 16.81
N PHE A 184 4.01 -7.74 17.64
CA PHE A 184 4.06 -7.12 18.95
C PHE A 184 3.88 -5.60 18.86
N ARG A 185 4.58 -4.97 17.92
CA ARG A 185 4.45 -3.54 17.65
C ARG A 185 3.04 -3.13 17.25
N LEU A 186 2.38 -3.91 16.38
CA LEU A 186 0.99 -3.67 15.99
C LEU A 186 0.05 -3.66 17.21
N GLU A 187 0.22 -4.62 18.12
CA GLU A 187 -0.58 -4.69 19.35
C GLU A 187 -0.31 -3.51 20.29
N MET A 188 0.96 -3.11 20.44
CA MET A 188 1.32 -1.93 21.24
C MET A 188 0.68 -0.65 20.70
N VAL A 189 0.67 -0.47 19.37
CA VAL A 189 0.00 0.68 18.73
C VAL A 189 -1.53 0.58 18.88
N TYR A 190 -2.10 -0.62 18.86
CA TYR A 190 -3.53 -0.80 19.13
C TYR A 190 -3.89 -0.41 20.57
N LEU A 191 -3.10 -0.83 21.56
CA LEU A 191 -3.30 -0.51 22.97
C LEU A 191 -3.17 1.00 23.23
N SER A 192 -2.18 1.67 22.62
CA SER A 192 -2.03 3.11 22.76
C SER A 192 -3.22 3.87 22.18
N LYS A 193 -3.74 3.47 21.01
CA LYS A 193 -4.98 4.02 20.43
C LYS A 193 -6.19 3.79 21.34
N LEU A 194 -6.28 2.61 21.96
CA LEU A 194 -7.37 2.27 22.87
C LEU A 194 -7.32 3.09 24.17
N SER A 195 -6.14 3.25 24.76
CA SER A 195 -5.92 4.10 25.94
C SER A 195 -6.26 5.56 25.64
N ALA A 196 -5.77 6.10 24.52
CA ALA A 196 -6.11 7.45 24.09
C ALA A 196 -7.63 7.64 23.91
N ARG A 197 -8.33 6.65 23.35
CA ARG A 197 -9.79 6.66 23.22
C ARG A 197 -10.49 6.63 24.59
N ARG A 198 -10.03 5.79 25.53
CA ARG A 198 -10.59 5.73 26.89
C ARG A 198 -10.44 7.05 27.63
N LYS A 199 -9.25 7.67 27.53
CA LYS A 199 -8.98 9.00 28.08
C LYS A 199 -9.88 10.07 27.47
N ALA A 200 -10.05 10.06 26.14
CA ALA A 200 -10.93 11.01 25.44
C ALA A 200 -12.41 10.84 25.83
N LEU A 201 -12.83 9.63 26.21
CA LEU A 201 -14.19 9.35 26.70
C LEU A 201 -14.37 9.60 28.21
N GLY A 202 -13.32 10.04 28.92
CA GLY A 202 -13.40 10.34 30.37
C GLY A 202 -13.57 9.12 31.28
N ILE A 203 -13.35 7.90 30.75
CA ILE A 203 -13.60 6.63 31.47
C ILE A 203 -12.53 6.35 32.55
N GLU A 204 -11.41 7.07 32.55
CA GLU A 204 -10.32 6.91 33.52
C GLU A 204 -10.76 7.24 34.97
N ALA A 205 -11.87 7.98 35.17
CA ALA A 205 -12.31 8.46 36.48
C ALA A 205 -13.37 7.59 37.18
N SER A 206 -14.02 6.63 36.50
CA SER A 206 -15.14 5.87 37.08
C SER A 206 -14.80 4.44 37.51
N GLY A 207 -13.58 3.96 37.26
CA GLY A 207 -13.21 2.55 37.46
C GLY A 207 -12.09 2.26 38.47
N THR A 208 -11.50 3.27 39.10
CA THR A 208 -10.26 3.12 39.90
C THR A 208 -10.43 3.30 41.41
N SER A 209 -11.64 3.17 41.94
CA SER A 209 -11.85 3.16 43.39
C SER A 209 -12.12 1.79 44.00
N GLN A 210 -12.31 0.71 43.25
CA GLN A 210 -12.55 -0.61 43.86
C GLN A 210 -11.93 -1.77 43.06
N THR A 211 -11.20 -2.62 43.81
CA THR A 211 -10.71 -3.98 43.49
C THR A 211 -9.36 -4.16 42.79
N PHE A 212 -8.28 -3.94 43.57
CA PHE A 212 -7.16 -4.89 43.63
C PHE A 212 -6.63 -4.98 45.07
N GLN A 213 -7.54 -5.24 46.02
CA GLN A 213 -7.18 -5.81 47.32
C GLN A 213 -7.83 -7.19 47.40
N GLN A 214 -6.96 -8.21 47.47
CA GLN A 214 -7.19 -9.56 47.95
C GLN A 214 -8.17 -10.45 47.16
N ARG A 215 -7.63 -11.18 46.18
CA ARG A 215 -7.91 -12.62 46.03
C ARG A 215 -6.57 -13.34 45.93
N GLY A 216 -6.47 -14.46 46.63
CA GLY A 216 -5.24 -14.99 47.19
C GLY A 216 -4.21 -15.51 46.18
N ASN A 217 -2.99 -15.59 46.72
CA ASN A 217 -1.81 -16.30 46.25
C ASN A 217 -2.04 -17.37 45.17
N VAL A 218 -1.43 -17.14 44.00
CA VAL A 218 -0.62 -18.17 43.33
C VAL A 218 0.73 -17.51 43.04
N PRO A 219 1.86 -17.99 43.58
CA PRO A 219 3.16 -17.40 43.28
C PRO A 219 3.52 -17.71 41.82
N LEU A 220 3.40 -16.72 40.95
CA LEU A 220 4.16 -16.68 39.71
C LEU A 220 5.35 -15.77 39.99
N ASP A 221 6.44 -16.40 40.44
CA ASP A 221 7.74 -15.75 40.63
C ASP A 221 8.25 -15.24 39.26
N PHE A 222 7.92 -14.00 38.94
CA PHE A 222 8.74 -13.22 38.02
C PHE A 222 9.90 -12.65 38.83
N PRO A 223 11.17 -12.96 38.48
CA PRO A 223 12.31 -12.44 39.20
C PRO A 223 12.29 -10.91 39.11
N SER A 224 12.15 -10.28 40.28
CA SER A 224 12.16 -8.83 40.45
C SER A 224 13.49 -8.24 39.99
N SER A 225 13.35 -7.17 39.18
CA SER A 225 14.23 -6.03 38.84
C SER A 225 15.78 -6.10 38.92
N THR A 226 16.40 -6.94 39.71
CA THR A 226 17.85 -6.92 39.95
C THR A 226 18.65 -7.71 38.91
N SER A 227 18.01 -8.58 38.12
CA SER A 227 18.69 -9.39 37.08
C SER A 227 18.71 -8.73 35.68
N PHE A 228 17.91 -7.71 35.43
CA PHE A 228 17.93 -6.98 34.14
C PHE A 228 19.10 -5.98 34.06
N ALA A 229 19.61 -5.52 35.22
CA ALA A 229 20.75 -4.60 35.31
C ALA A 229 22.12 -5.28 35.07
N LEU A 230 22.24 -6.59 35.27
CA LEU A 230 23.50 -7.31 35.03
C LEU A 230 23.68 -7.76 33.58
N VAL A 231 22.59 -7.88 32.81
CA VAL A 231 22.66 -8.25 31.38
C VAL A 231 23.07 -7.04 30.52
N THR A 232 22.76 -5.82 30.94
CA THR A 232 23.17 -4.59 30.24
C THR A 232 24.65 -4.23 30.45
N SER A 233 25.33 -4.84 31.44
CA SER A 233 26.76 -4.63 31.71
C SER A 233 27.71 -5.35 30.74
N ARG A 234 27.22 -6.29 29.91
CA ARG A 234 28.05 -7.05 28.96
C ARG A 234 28.03 -6.53 27.52
N TYR A 235 27.37 -5.41 27.26
CA TYR A 235 27.47 -4.74 25.96
C TYR A 235 28.26 -3.44 26.13
N PRO A 236 29.40 -3.27 25.45
CA PRO A 236 30.14 -2.01 25.48
C PRO A 236 29.23 -0.90 24.93
N GLN A 237 28.98 0.08 25.79
CA GLN A 237 28.33 1.33 25.45
C GLN A 237 29.29 2.14 24.56
N THR A 238 29.28 1.90 23.24
CA THR A 238 29.85 2.87 22.30
C THR A 238 28.84 3.99 22.12
N THR A 239 28.80 4.90 23.08
CA THR A 239 28.10 6.19 22.98
C THR A 239 28.89 7.11 22.05
N GLN A 240 28.80 6.88 20.73
CA GLN A 240 28.93 7.99 19.80
C GLN A 240 27.62 8.76 19.80
N LYS A 241 27.70 10.05 20.09
CA LYS A 241 26.63 11.04 19.92
C LYS A 241 25.97 10.85 18.56
N ILE A 242 24.83 10.17 18.53
CA ILE A 242 23.91 10.24 17.40
C ILE A 242 22.97 11.40 17.72
N GLU A 243 23.38 12.54 17.18
CA GLU A 243 22.57 13.71 16.93
C GLU A 243 21.12 13.33 16.55
N LYS A 244 20.16 14.05 17.12
CA LYS A 244 18.71 13.83 16.94
C LYS A 244 18.34 13.74 15.47
N GLN A 245 18.28 12.53 14.93
CA GLN A 245 17.64 12.23 13.64
C GLN A 245 16.29 11.59 13.97
N PRO A 246 15.16 12.11 13.44
CA PRO A 246 13.86 11.52 13.66
C PRO A 246 13.82 10.10 13.07
N VAL A 247 13.33 9.14 13.84
CA VAL A 247 13.18 7.74 13.40
C VAL A 247 12.05 7.67 12.37
N GLU A 248 12.40 7.86 11.11
CA GLU A 248 11.53 7.65 9.95
C GLU A 248 11.21 6.16 9.80
N TRP A 249 9.97 5.77 10.10
CA TRP A 249 9.48 4.44 9.76
C TRP A 249 9.36 4.30 8.23
N GLY A 250 9.96 3.25 7.68
CA GLY A 250 10.10 2.93 6.26
C GLY A 250 8.81 2.66 5.46
N PHE A 251 7.66 3.17 5.89
CA PHE A 251 6.49 3.39 5.03
C PHE A 251 6.39 4.84 4.52
N GLY A 252 7.06 5.81 5.18
CA GLY A 252 7.09 7.22 4.77
C GLY A 252 7.93 7.51 3.51
N ARG A 253 9.01 6.75 3.27
CA ARG A 253 9.91 6.98 2.13
C ARG A 253 9.44 6.45 0.78
N VAL A 254 8.50 5.50 0.73
CA VAL A 254 8.06 4.91 -0.57
C VAL A 254 6.97 5.76 -1.24
N VAL A 255 6.34 6.70 -0.53
CA VAL A 255 5.27 7.55 -1.08
C VAL A 255 5.78 8.94 -1.50
N LEU A 256 6.97 9.38 -1.05
CA LEU A 256 7.45 10.76 -1.24
C LEU A 256 8.81 10.94 -1.94
N LEU A 257 9.29 9.95 -2.70
CA LEU A 257 10.46 10.15 -3.58
C LEU A 257 10.11 9.92 -5.04
N LEU A 258 9.54 10.96 -5.65
CA LEU A 258 9.80 11.33 -7.05
C LEU A 258 9.99 12.86 -7.08
N PRO A 259 11.05 13.38 -7.73
CA PRO A 259 11.29 14.81 -7.85
C PRO A 259 10.16 15.50 -8.65
N SER A 260 9.95 16.76 -8.33
CA SER A 260 9.06 17.71 -9.01
C SER A 260 9.22 17.71 -10.53
#